data_AF-A0A1H0DMW6-F1
#
_entry.id   AF-A0A1H0DMW6-F1
#
_cell.length_a   1.000
_cell.length_b   1.000
_cell.length_c   1.000
_cell.angle_alpha   90.00
_cell.angle_beta   90.00
_cell.angle_gamma   90.00
#
_symmetry.space_group_name_H-M   'P 1'
#
loop_
_entity.id
_entity.type
_entity.pdbx_description
1 polymer ?
#
loop_
_entity_poly.entity_id
_entity_poly.type
_entity_poly.pdbx_seq_one_letter_code
_entity_poly.pdbx_strand_id
1 'polypeptide(L)'
;MSADPRLIPIQETRSHGGCGCGCGGAGAERLTLDVRPIPHRLRHPAVLGAVSSLGVGEGFDLLAPHVPTPLLAQIDQLPMTVEHTLLEVEDGFARVEILRVG
;
A
#
# COMPACT_ATOMS: atom_id res chain seq x y z
N MET A 1 10.59 -45.74 4.12
CA MET A 1 11.21 -44.70 4.96
C MET A 1 11.00 -43.37 4.29
N SER A 2 10.35 -42.44 4.99
CA SER A 2 9.82 -41.17 4.49
C SER A 2 10.94 -40.29 3.94
N ALA A 3 10.80 -39.79 2.72
CA ALA A 3 11.69 -38.77 2.19
C ALA A 3 11.29 -37.43 2.82
N ASP A 4 12.15 -36.89 3.68
CA ASP A 4 12.02 -35.57 4.29
C ASP A 4 11.86 -34.51 3.18
N PRO A 5 10.73 -33.76 3.14
CA PRO A 5 10.58 -32.69 2.15
C PRO A 5 11.62 -31.62 2.47
N ARG A 6 12.54 -31.38 1.53
CA ARG A 6 13.53 -30.30 1.62
C ARG A 6 12.82 -28.95 1.70
N LEU A 7 12.61 -28.47 2.94
CA LEU A 7 12.11 -27.13 3.22
C LEU A 7 13.10 -26.12 2.65
N ILE A 8 12.63 -25.19 1.82
CA ILE A 8 13.41 -24.04 1.41
C ILE A 8 13.63 -23.19 2.67
N PRO A 9 14.88 -22.92 3.09
CA PRO A 9 15.11 -22.07 4.24
C PRO A 9 14.71 -20.65 3.87
N ILE A 10 13.58 -20.18 4.38
CA ILE A 10 13.22 -18.76 4.42
C ILE A 10 14.18 -18.07 5.39
N GLN A 11 15.37 -17.73 4.89
CA GLN A 11 16.29 -16.85 5.61
C GLN A 11 15.77 -15.43 5.46
N GLU A 12 15.02 -14.98 6.46
CA GLU A 12 14.79 -13.56 6.68
C GLU A 12 16.16 -12.92 6.90
N THR A 13 16.60 -12.09 5.95
CA THR A 13 17.79 -11.28 6.12
C THR A 13 17.49 -10.25 7.19
N ARG A 14 17.73 -10.61 8.45
CA ARG A 14 17.69 -9.68 9.57
C ARG A 14 18.85 -8.70 9.42
N SER A 15 18.61 -7.65 8.64
CA SER A 15 19.36 -6.41 8.81
C SER A 15 18.95 -5.86 10.18
N HIS A 16 19.75 -6.13 11.20
CA HIS A 16 19.59 -5.53 12.51
C HIS A 16 19.92 -4.03 12.38
N GLY A 17 18.88 -3.24 12.16
CA GLY A 17 18.86 -1.82 12.43
C GLY A 17 17.59 -1.55 13.20
N GLY A 18 17.65 -1.68 14.53
CA GLY A 18 16.60 -1.15 15.38
C GLY A 18 16.48 0.35 15.12
N CYS A 19 15.49 0.74 14.35
CA CYS A 19 15.09 2.11 14.16
C CYS A 19 13.57 2.06 13.97
N GLY A 20 12.83 2.50 14.99
CA GLY A 20 11.45 2.90 14.78
C GLY A 20 11.45 3.98 13.73
N CYS A 21 11.06 3.65 12.51
CA CYS A 21 10.90 4.62 11.45
C CYS A 21 9.66 5.46 11.74
N GLY A 22 9.81 6.41 12.65
CA GLY A 22 9.09 7.67 12.58
C GLY A 22 9.56 8.39 11.32
N CYS A 23 8.97 8.06 10.18
CA CYS A 23 9.15 8.80 8.94
C CYS A 23 8.32 10.09 8.98
N GLY A 24 8.67 10.96 9.92
CA GLY A 24 8.32 12.38 9.90
C GLY A 24 9.58 13.18 9.60
N GLY A 25 9.83 13.50 8.34
CA GLY A 25 11.00 14.33 7.99
C GLY A 25 11.36 14.31 6.51
N ALA A 26 10.77 15.24 5.76
CA ALA A 26 11.23 15.87 4.51
C ALA A 26 12.15 15.06 3.58
N GLY A 27 11.57 14.53 2.50
CA GLY A 27 12.30 14.21 1.27
C GLY A 27 12.47 12.73 0.93
N ALA A 28 11.75 11.81 1.58
CA ALA A 28 11.62 10.45 1.05
C ALA A 28 10.72 10.52 -0.20
N GLU A 29 11.18 9.99 -1.34
CA GLU A 29 10.28 9.71 -2.47
C GLU A 29 9.08 8.93 -1.93
N ARG A 30 7.90 9.56 -1.98
CA ARG A 30 6.68 8.99 -1.42
C ARG A 30 6.38 7.71 -2.20
N LEU A 31 6.25 6.58 -1.49
CA LEU A 31 6.01 5.28 -2.10
C LEU A 31 4.80 5.38 -3.04
N THR A 32 4.91 4.92 -4.28
CA THR A 32 3.80 4.95 -5.25
C THR A 32 3.39 3.53 -5.59
N LEU A 33 2.10 3.22 -5.44
CA LEU A 33 1.47 1.99 -5.89
C LEU A 33 0.74 2.26 -7.22
N ASP A 34 1.37 1.88 -8.34
CA ASP A 34 0.74 1.94 -9.65
C ASP A 34 -0.13 0.70 -9.89
N VAL A 35 -1.44 0.93 -10.00
CA VAL A 35 -2.43 -0.14 -10.18
C VAL A 35 -2.85 -0.35 -11.63
N ARG A 36 -2.39 0.49 -12.56
CA ARG A 36 -2.64 0.35 -14.00
C ARG A 36 -2.19 -1.01 -14.55
N PRO A 37 -0.99 -1.56 -14.21
CA PRO A 37 -0.58 -2.88 -14.70
C PRO A 37 -1.28 -4.04 -13.99
N ILE A 38 -1.93 -3.80 -12.84
CA ILE A 38 -2.59 -4.86 -12.06
C ILE A 38 -3.92 -5.24 -12.74
N PRO A 39 -4.16 -6.54 -13.03
CA PRO A 39 -5.44 -7.00 -13.58
C PRO A 39 -6.61 -6.57 -12.71
N HIS A 40 -7.72 -6.16 -13.33
CA HIS A 40 -8.86 -5.57 -12.65
C HIS A 40 -9.36 -6.40 -11.44
N ARG A 41 -9.42 -7.74 -11.58
CA ARG A 41 -9.86 -8.65 -10.51
C ARG A 41 -8.94 -8.68 -9.29
N LEU A 42 -7.66 -8.34 -9.46
CA LEU A 42 -6.65 -8.35 -8.39
C LEU A 42 -6.41 -6.96 -7.81
N ARG A 43 -6.83 -5.91 -8.53
CA ARG A 43 -6.53 -4.52 -8.20
C ARG A 43 -7.05 -4.11 -6.83
N HIS A 44 -8.35 -4.29 -6.59
CA HIS A 44 -8.95 -3.90 -5.31
C HIS A 44 -8.36 -4.70 -4.13
N PRO A 45 -8.26 -6.05 -4.19
CA PRO A 45 -7.58 -6.82 -3.15
C PRO A 45 -6.15 -6.36 -2.88
N ALA A 46 -5.38 -6.04 -3.92
CA ALA A 46 -4.01 -5.57 -3.78
C ALA A 46 -3.94 -4.22 -3.04
N VAL A 47 -4.78 -3.25 -3.42
CA VAL A 47 -4.79 -1.94 -2.74
C VAL A 47 -5.30 -2.06 -1.31
N LEU A 48 -6.38 -2.80 -1.07
CA LEU A 48 -6.92 -2.99 0.27
C LEU A 48 -5.91 -3.69 1.19
N GLY A 49 -5.17 -4.67 0.67
CA GLY A 49 -4.08 -5.31 1.39
C GLY A 49 -2.94 -4.34 1.72
N ALA A 50 -2.55 -3.48 0.77
CA ALA A 50 -1.54 -2.45 0.99
C ALA A 50 -1.99 -1.46 2.07
N VAL A 51 -3.22 -0.93 1.99
CA VAL A 51 -3.77 -0.02 3.00
C VAL A 51 -3.84 -0.68 4.37
N SER A 52 -4.29 -1.93 4.44
CA SER A 52 -4.39 -2.68 5.70
C SER A 52 -3.03 -2.98 6.34
N SER A 53 -1.94 -2.89 5.58
CA SER A 53 -0.58 -3.08 6.08
C SER A 53 0.05 -1.83 6.68
N LEU A 54 -0.57 -0.65 6.49
CA LEU A 54 -0.04 0.63 6.98
C LEU A 54 -0.08 0.73 8.50
N GLY A 55 1.04 1.14 9.09
CA GLY A 55 1.11 1.71 10.43
C GLY A 55 0.53 3.12 10.49
N VAL A 56 0.24 3.61 11.71
CA VAL A 56 -0.25 4.99 11.90
C VAL A 56 0.84 5.98 11.51
N GLY A 57 0.48 6.97 10.70
CA GLY A 57 1.39 7.93 10.10
C GLY A 57 2.07 7.44 8.81
N GLU A 58 1.81 6.20 8.37
CA GLU A 58 2.31 5.69 7.11
C GLU A 58 1.29 5.89 5.98
N GLY A 59 1.81 6.07 4.76
CA GLY A 59 1.01 6.34 3.58
C GLY A 59 1.77 6.12 2.28
N PHE A 60 1.03 6.17 1.18
CA PHE A 60 1.56 6.02 -0.18
C PHE A 60 0.66 6.72 -1.20
N ASP A 61 1.20 6.98 -2.39
CA ASP A 61 0.44 7.49 -3.54
C ASP A 61 -0.14 6.33 -4.35
N LEU A 62 -1.44 6.32 -4.53
CA LEU A 62 -2.14 5.40 -5.41
C LEU A 62 -2.25 6.02 -6.81
N LEU A 63 -1.66 5.39 -7.82
CA LEU A 63 -1.78 5.80 -9.22
C LEU A 63 -2.74 4.88 -9.97
N ALA A 64 -3.89 5.41 -10.38
CA ALA A 64 -4.99 4.67 -10.99
C ALA A 64 -5.33 5.23 -12.39
N PRO A 65 -5.97 4.44 -13.29
CA PRO A 65 -6.37 4.91 -14.63
C PRO A 65 -7.50 5.95 -14.63
N HIS A 66 -8.15 6.17 -13.49
CA HIS A 66 -9.15 7.21 -13.21
C HIS A 66 -9.34 7.28 -11.69
N VAL A 67 -10.10 8.27 -11.21
CA VAL A 67 -10.42 8.41 -9.77
C VAL A 67 -11.18 7.16 -9.29
N PRO A 68 -10.61 6.34 -8.37
CA PRO A 68 -11.16 5.03 -8.07
C PRO A 68 -12.21 5.10 -6.96
N THR A 69 -13.29 5.86 -7.16
CA THR A 69 -14.33 6.13 -6.15
C THR A 69 -14.86 4.88 -5.44
N PRO A 70 -15.16 3.75 -6.14
CA PRO A 70 -15.63 2.54 -5.45
C PRO A 70 -14.58 1.89 -4.55
N LEU A 71 -13.29 2.09 -4.85
CA LEU A 71 -12.19 1.61 -4.03
C LEU A 71 -11.98 2.50 -2.81
N LEU A 72 -12.05 3.83 -2.99
CA LEU A 72 -11.97 4.78 -1.87
C LEU A 72 -13.09 4.53 -0.86
N ALA A 73 -14.32 4.32 -1.34
CA ALA A 73 -15.44 3.93 -0.49
C ALA A 73 -15.19 2.61 0.26
N GLN A 74 -14.47 1.64 -0.33
CA GLN A 74 -14.09 0.39 0.36
C GLN A 74 -13.00 0.61 1.42
N ILE A 75 -12.07 1.53 1.16
CA ILE A 75 -11.06 1.94 2.14
C ILE A 75 -11.74 2.58 3.35
N ASP A 76 -12.74 3.43 3.14
CA ASP A 76 -13.51 4.08 4.22
C ASP A 76 -14.29 3.08 5.10
N GLN A 77 -14.51 1.84 4.65
CA GLN A 77 -15.16 0.79 5.42
C GLN A 77 -14.19 -0.10 6.22
N LEU A 78 -12.87 0.11 6.08
CA LEU A 78 -11.89 -0.65 6.84
C LEU A 78 -11.98 -0.28 8.34
N PRO A 79 -11.67 -1.21 9.27
CA PRO A 79 -11.66 -0.95 10.70
C PRO A 79 -10.40 -0.16 11.15
N MET A 80 -10.06 0.91 10.43
CA MET A 80 -8.90 1.78 10.66
C MET A 80 -9.20 3.19 10.14
N THR A 81 -8.51 4.21 10.64
CA THR A 81 -8.74 5.58 10.19
C THR A 81 -7.74 5.93 9.08
N VAL A 82 -8.26 6.08 7.86
CA VAL A 82 -7.47 6.39 6.67
C VAL A 82 -8.04 7.67 6.05
N GLU A 83 -7.14 8.60 5.73
CA GLU A 83 -7.44 9.78 4.93
C GLU A 83 -6.98 9.54 3.49
N HIS A 84 -7.76 10.04 2.54
CA HIS A 84 -7.40 10.03 1.12
C HIS A 84 -7.55 11.41 0.50
N THR A 85 -6.51 11.85 -0.19
CA THR A 85 -6.44 13.18 -0.80
C THR A 85 -6.19 13.07 -2.29
N LEU A 86 -7.04 13.68 -3.11
CA LEU A 86 -6.82 13.73 -4.55
C LEU A 86 -5.70 14.73 -4.87
N LEU A 87 -4.58 14.23 -5.39
CA LEU A 87 -3.42 15.06 -5.70
C LEU A 87 -3.44 15.55 -7.14
N GLU A 88 -3.83 14.67 -8.07
CA GLU A 88 -3.74 14.93 -9.50
C GLU A 88 -4.82 14.15 -10.26
N VAL A 89 -5.42 14.78 -11.26
CA VAL A 89 -6.34 14.15 -12.21
C VAL A 89 -6.03 14.69 -13.59
N GLU A 90 -5.63 13.81 -14.48
CA GLU A 90 -5.41 14.10 -15.90
C GLU A 90 -6.20 13.12 -16.76
N ASP A 91 -6.20 13.34 -18.08
CA ASP A 91 -6.84 12.42 -19.02
C ASP A 91 -6.13 11.06 -19.00
N GLY A 92 -6.80 10.05 -18.44
CA GLY A 92 -6.31 8.67 -18.36
C GLY A 92 -5.55 8.29 -17.09
N PHE A 93 -5.41 9.18 -16.10
CA PHE A 93 -4.98 8.77 -14.76
C PHE A 93 -5.44 9.71 -13.63
N ALA A 94 -5.43 9.18 -12.40
CA ALA A 94 -5.57 9.94 -11.18
C ALA A 94 -4.54 9.47 -10.14
N ARG A 95 -4.02 10.42 -9.36
CA ARG A 95 -3.16 10.17 -8.21
C ARG A 95 -3.88 10.55 -6.93
N VAL A 96 -3.96 9.61 -6.01
CA VAL A 96 -4.60 9.79 -4.69
C VAL A 96 -3.57 9.47 -3.61
N GLU A 97 -3.33 10.40 -2.70
CA GLU A 97 -2.58 10.12 -1.49
C GLU A 97 -3.44 9.29 -0.53
N ILE A 98 -2.89 8.23 0.04
CA ILE A 98 -3.51 7.42 1.08
C ILE A 98 -2.64 7.53 2.33
N LEU A 99 -3.22 7.91 3.46
CA LEU A 99 -2.51 8.07 4.73
C LEU A 99 -3.33 7.45 5.86
N ARG A 100 -2.73 6.55 6.65
CA ARG A 100 -3.36 6.08 7.89
C ARG A 100 -3.10 7.08 9.01
N VAL A 101 -4.15 7.53 9.67
CA VAL A 101 -4.08 8.53 10.75
C VAL A 101 -4.50 7.99 12.13
N GLY A 102 -5.13 6.80 12.20
CA GLY A 102 -5.61 6.18 13.44
C GLY A 102 -5.76 4.66 13.36
#